data_AF-A0A7S3EWZ3-F1
#
_entry.id   AF-A0A7S3EWZ3-F1
#
_cell.length_a   1.000
_cell.length_b   1.000
_cell.length_c   1.000
_cell.angle_alpha   90.00
_cell.angle_beta   90.00
_cell.angle_gamma   90.00
#
_symmetry.space_group_name_H-M   'P 1'
#
loop_
_entity.id
_entity.type
_entity.pdbx_description
1 polymer ?
#
loop_
_entity_poly.entity_id
_entity_poly.type
_entity_poly.pdbx_seq_one_letter_code
_entity_poly.pdbx_strand_id
1 'polypeptide(L)'
;EDEDSTSSAVQLWRRTNCHSAAVPTLARRLRAAVSVQGLAGSGLMQNANAATPWLFGPLTMAQLHLRTLLSDARSEWTEERAALTGRRRPDLIIVSLGGNDFNHQVGHAPSAEKFGQAYSRFLASLFTATAEGDAHAPPGLVVVSICGQGSPADLAFDPDNNRCRPCPNVEAAVHTFRRERPSLATRVHYVFVPCDGSVVREEHGSGCQGHMTPRGQAAVADFLVPRVAKIMQWGEGADYDAGSM
;
A
#
# COMPACT_ATOMS: atom_id res chain seq x y z
N GLU A 1 -16.31 32.07 -14.16
CA GLU A 1 -15.40 31.30 -15.05
C GLU A 1 -15.32 29.91 -14.45
N ASP A 2 -16.33 29.12 -14.77
CA ASP A 2 -16.49 27.75 -14.28
C ASP A 2 -15.73 26.83 -15.23
N GLU A 3 -14.46 26.56 -14.92
CA GLU A 3 -13.72 25.48 -15.56
C GLU A 3 -14.32 24.14 -15.14
N ASP A 4 -15.25 23.69 -15.97
CA ASP A 4 -15.60 22.32 -16.32
C ASP A 4 -15.03 21.23 -15.38
N SER A 5 -15.86 20.80 -14.43
CA SER A 5 -15.55 19.76 -13.44
C SER A 5 -15.21 18.40 -14.04
N THR A 6 -15.54 18.18 -15.33
CA THR A 6 -15.14 16.99 -16.10
C THR A 6 -13.65 16.99 -16.47
N SER A 7 -12.97 18.13 -16.40
CA SER A 7 -11.51 18.23 -16.65
C SER A 7 -10.67 17.65 -15.51
N SER A 8 -11.22 17.55 -14.29
CA SER A 8 -10.47 17.17 -13.09
C SER A 8 -9.93 15.74 -13.14
N ALA A 9 -10.75 14.77 -13.55
CA ALA A 9 -10.32 13.37 -13.63
C ALA A 9 -9.25 13.18 -14.70
N VAL A 10 -9.46 13.65 -15.94
CA VAL A 10 -8.47 13.52 -17.03
C VAL A 10 -7.15 14.21 -16.67
N GLN A 11 -7.20 15.36 -15.99
CA GLN A 11 -6.00 16.05 -15.52
C GLN A 11 -5.26 15.25 -14.43
N LEU A 12 -5.96 14.62 -13.50
CA LEU A 12 -5.34 13.74 -12.48
C LEU A 12 -4.63 12.56 -13.14
N TRP A 13 -5.21 11.95 -14.18
CA TRP A 13 -4.58 10.86 -14.92
C TRP A 13 -3.26 11.30 -15.57
N ARG A 14 -3.22 12.50 -16.18
CA ARG A 14 -1.98 13.04 -16.78
C ARG A 14 -0.87 13.29 -15.77
N ARG A 15 -1.20 13.45 -14.49
CA ARG A 15 -0.27 13.73 -13.39
C ARG A 15 0.06 12.49 -12.55
N THR A 16 -0.57 11.35 -12.85
CA THR A 16 -0.35 10.09 -12.12
C THR A 16 0.71 9.27 -12.82
N ASN A 17 1.79 8.92 -12.11
CA ASN A 17 2.88 8.12 -12.67
C ASN A 17 3.28 7.00 -11.70
N CYS A 18 2.77 5.78 -11.96
CA CYS A 18 3.10 4.60 -11.16
C CYS A 18 4.61 4.30 -11.15
N HIS A 19 5.33 4.58 -12.24
CA HIS A 19 6.77 4.34 -12.30
C HIS A 19 7.56 5.13 -11.24
N SER A 20 7.06 6.31 -10.86
CA SER A 20 7.68 7.21 -9.88
C SER A 20 7.13 7.02 -8.46
N ALA A 21 6.23 6.08 -8.22
CA ALA A 21 5.73 5.80 -6.88
C ALA A 21 6.79 5.08 -6.02
N ALA A 22 6.62 5.13 -4.69
CA ALA A 22 7.57 4.58 -3.73
C ALA A 22 7.82 3.08 -3.95
N VAL A 23 6.77 2.28 -4.19
CA VAL A 23 6.90 0.82 -4.35
C VAL A 23 7.70 0.43 -5.61
N PRO A 24 7.40 0.95 -6.81
CA PRO A 24 8.26 0.67 -7.98
C PRO A 24 9.68 1.21 -7.85
N THR A 25 9.86 2.34 -7.16
CA THR A 25 11.19 2.89 -6.89
C THR A 25 11.98 1.99 -5.95
N LEU A 26 11.34 1.51 -4.87
CA LEU A 26 11.89 0.52 -3.95
C LEU A 26 12.28 -0.77 -4.69
N ALA A 27 11.41 -1.29 -5.56
CA ALA A 27 11.69 -2.51 -6.31
C ALA A 27 12.90 -2.36 -7.23
N ARG A 28 13.04 -1.23 -7.94
CA ARG A 28 14.23 -0.95 -8.76
C ARG A 28 15.50 -0.92 -7.91
N ARG A 29 15.45 -0.27 -6.73
CA ARG A 29 16.59 -0.25 -5.79
C ARG A 29 16.94 -1.67 -5.35
N LEU A 30 15.96 -2.47 -4.96
CA LEU A 30 16.13 -3.87 -4.57
C LEU A 30 16.39 -4.83 -5.76
N ARG A 31 16.51 -4.32 -7.00
CA ARG A 31 16.63 -5.10 -8.25
C ARG A 31 15.57 -6.21 -8.38
N ALA A 32 14.37 -5.94 -7.88
CA ALA A 32 13.23 -6.85 -7.87
C ALA A 32 12.24 -6.53 -9.01
N ALA A 33 11.59 -7.57 -9.53
CA ALA A 33 10.39 -7.39 -10.35
C ALA A 33 9.24 -6.87 -9.48
N VAL A 34 8.36 -6.06 -10.07
CA VAL A 34 7.24 -5.43 -9.34
C VAL A 34 5.93 -5.59 -10.10
N SER A 35 4.88 -5.91 -9.35
CA SER A 35 3.49 -5.76 -9.74
C SER A 35 2.83 -4.78 -8.79
N VAL A 36 2.08 -3.83 -9.31
CA VAL A 36 1.36 -2.84 -8.49
C VAL A 36 -0.13 -3.08 -8.68
N GLN A 37 -0.81 -3.35 -7.57
CA GLN A 37 -2.26 -3.31 -7.49
C GLN A 37 -2.65 -2.15 -6.58
N GLY A 38 -3.33 -1.16 -7.14
CA GLY A 38 -3.80 0.00 -6.41
C GLY A 38 -4.94 0.69 -7.13
N LEU A 39 -5.85 1.24 -6.34
CA LEU A 39 -6.98 2.03 -6.83
C LEU A 39 -7.09 3.28 -5.95
N ALA A 40 -7.05 4.46 -6.57
CA ALA A 40 -7.13 5.72 -5.86
C ALA A 40 -8.45 5.82 -5.09
N GLY A 41 -8.39 6.32 -3.86
CA GLY A 41 -9.55 6.42 -2.97
C GLY A 41 -10.02 5.08 -2.37
N SER A 42 -9.49 3.94 -2.80
CA SER A 42 -9.87 2.66 -2.19
C SER A 42 -9.18 2.41 -0.86
N GLY A 43 -9.95 1.95 0.14
CA GLY A 43 -9.42 1.49 1.41
C GLY A 43 -9.55 -0.03 1.55
N LEU A 44 -9.41 -0.51 2.79
CA LEU A 44 -9.55 -1.92 3.11
C LEU A 44 -11.01 -2.29 3.42
N MET A 45 -11.62 -1.58 4.36
CA MET A 45 -13.00 -1.74 4.80
C MET A 45 -13.94 -0.78 4.09
N GLN A 46 -13.47 0.42 3.79
CA GLN A 46 -14.24 1.45 3.12
C GLN A 46 -13.36 2.35 2.27
N ASN A 47 -13.96 2.96 1.26
CA ASN A 47 -13.27 3.90 0.39
C ASN A 47 -13.32 5.32 1.01
N ALA A 48 -12.47 6.22 0.52
CA ALA A 48 -12.48 7.63 0.90
C ALA A 48 -13.88 8.22 0.67
N ASN A 49 -14.32 9.13 1.55
CA ASN A 49 -15.67 9.70 1.49
C ASN A 49 -16.75 8.60 1.43
N ALA A 50 -16.75 7.65 2.38
CA ALA A 50 -17.68 6.52 2.37
C ALA A 50 -19.17 6.94 2.40
N ALA A 51 -19.46 8.16 2.86
CA ALA A 51 -20.81 8.77 2.79
C ALA A 51 -21.27 9.08 1.35
N THR A 52 -20.36 9.10 0.37
CA THR A 52 -20.62 9.39 -1.05
C THR A 52 -20.06 8.26 -1.93
N PRO A 53 -20.66 7.05 -1.89
CA PRO A 53 -20.11 5.85 -2.54
C PRO A 53 -20.06 5.95 -4.07
N TRP A 54 -20.75 6.90 -4.68
CA TRP A 54 -20.68 7.14 -6.13
C TRP A 54 -19.32 7.70 -6.59
N LEU A 55 -18.50 8.27 -5.70
CA LEU A 55 -17.18 8.82 -6.05
C LEU A 55 -16.14 7.72 -6.35
N PHE A 56 -16.06 6.70 -5.49
CA PHE A 56 -15.03 5.66 -5.57
C PHE A 56 -15.61 4.25 -5.73
N GLY A 57 -16.93 4.13 -5.80
CA GLY A 57 -17.64 2.86 -5.83
C GLY A 57 -17.68 2.15 -4.48
N PRO A 58 -18.43 1.04 -4.38
CA PRO A 58 -18.59 0.28 -3.14
C PRO A 58 -17.49 -0.76 -2.90
N LEU A 59 -16.67 -1.08 -3.91
CA LEU A 59 -15.68 -2.14 -3.81
C LEU A 59 -14.39 -1.64 -3.17
N THR A 60 -13.87 -2.39 -2.20
CA THR A 60 -12.62 -2.08 -1.50
C THR A 60 -11.44 -2.87 -2.06
N MET A 61 -10.21 -2.50 -1.70
CA MET A 61 -9.04 -3.30 -2.09
C MET A 61 -9.08 -4.73 -1.53
N ALA A 62 -9.73 -4.96 -0.39
CA ALA A 62 -9.93 -6.31 0.14
C ALA A 62 -10.73 -7.20 -0.81
N GLN A 63 -11.69 -6.63 -1.55
CA GLN A 63 -12.51 -7.36 -2.53
C GLN A 63 -11.86 -7.42 -3.92
N LEU A 64 -10.96 -6.48 -4.22
CA LEU A 64 -10.39 -6.30 -5.55
C LEU A 64 -9.03 -7.00 -5.74
N HIS A 65 -8.28 -7.30 -4.68
CA HIS A 65 -6.89 -7.78 -4.78
C HIS A 65 -6.71 -9.12 -5.52
N LEU A 66 -7.79 -9.90 -5.68
CA LEU A 66 -7.79 -11.16 -6.43
C LEU A 66 -8.29 -11.00 -7.85
N ARG A 67 -8.52 -9.77 -8.34
CA ARG A 67 -8.96 -9.56 -9.72
C ARG A 67 -7.77 -9.37 -10.66
N THR A 68 -7.85 -9.97 -11.83
CA THR A 68 -6.90 -9.67 -12.92
C THR A 68 -7.19 -8.29 -13.51
N LEU A 69 -8.46 -7.98 -13.74
CA LEU A 69 -8.95 -6.70 -14.22
C LEU A 69 -9.97 -6.16 -13.20
N LEU A 70 -9.70 -5.00 -12.61
CA LEU A 70 -10.59 -4.44 -11.57
C LEU A 70 -12.04 -4.24 -12.06
N SER A 71 -12.19 -3.93 -13.35
CA SER A 71 -13.48 -3.70 -14.02
C SER A 71 -14.26 -4.98 -14.34
N ASP A 72 -13.62 -6.14 -14.37
CA ASP A 72 -14.29 -7.41 -14.64
C ASP A 72 -14.44 -8.22 -13.35
N ALA A 73 -15.68 -8.26 -12.84
CA ALA A 73 -16.02 -8.99 -11.63
C ALA A 73 -15.83 -10.51 -11.74
N ARG A 74 -15.73 -11.05 -12.96
CA ARG A 74 -15.45 -12.47 -13.23
C ARG A 74 -13.96 -12.74 -13.43
N SER A 75 -13.13 -11.69 -13.50
CA SER A 75 -11.71 -11.87 -13.65
C SER A 75 -11.09 -12.23 -12.30
N GLU A 76 -10.55 -13.43 -12.21
CA GLU A 76 -9.79 -13.89 -11.06
C GLU A 76 -8.31 -14.01 -11.44
N TRP A 77 -7.46 -13.47 -10.58
CA TRP A 77 -6.03 -13.69 -10.56
C TRP A 77 -5.77 -14.97 -9.78
N THR A 78 -5.30 -16.00 -10.47
CA THR A 78 -4.90 -17.27 -9.86
C THR A 78 -3.42 -17.51 -10.12
N GLU A 79 -2.75 -18.22 -9.23
CA GLU A 79 -1.35 -18.62 -9.42
C GLU A 79 -1.16 -19.48 -10.67
N GLU A 80 -2.14 -20.32 -11.01
CA GLU A 80 -2.16 -21.07 -12.27
C GLU A 80 -2.09 -20.13 -13.49
N ARG A 81 -2.90 -19.06 -13.50
CA ARG A 81 -2.85 -18.03 -14.56
C ARG A 81 -1.54 -17.25 -14.54
N ALA A 82 -0.99 -16.97 -13.37
CA ALA A 82 0.31 -16.33 -13.24
C ALA A 82 1.41 -17.21 -13.88
N ALA A 83 1.42 -18.50 -13.56
CA ALA A 83 2.37 -19.48 -14.07
C ALA A 83 2.31 -19.61 -15.59
N LEU A 84 1.11 -19.59 -16.19
CA LEU A 84 0.92 -19.61 -17.66
C LEU A 84 1.56 -18.42 -18.37
N THR A 85 1.76 -17.29 -17.69
CA THR A 85 2.42 -16.10 -18.23
C THR A 85 3.91 -16.03 -17.88
N GLY A 86 4.48 -17.09 -17.30
CA GLY A 86 5.86 -17.10 -16.80
C GLY A 86 6.09 -16.16 -15.61
N ARG A 87 5.01 -15.66 -14.99
CA ARG A 87 5.11 -14.78 -13.83
C ARG A 87 5.37 -15.64 -12.59
N ARG A 88 6.44 -15.28 -11.87
CA ARG A 88 6.79 -15.91 -10.60
C ARG A 88 5.87 -15.38 -9.50
N ARG A 89 5.59 -16.25 -8.53
CA ARG A 89 5.02 -15.89 -7.23
C ARG A 89 5.84 -14.77 -6.58
N PRO A 90 5.21 -13.82 -5.89
CA PRO A 90 5.95 -12.81 -5.16
C PRO A 90 6.65 -13.42 -3.94
N ASP A 91 7.92 -13.07 -3.73
CA ASP A 91 8.63 -13.33 -2.47
C ASP A 91 8.20 -12.34 -1.38
N LEU A 92 7.78 -11.13 -1.79
CA LEU A 92 7.40 -10.02 -0.94
C LEU A 92 6.09 -9.39 -1.41
N ILE A 93 5.14 -9.20 -0.50
CA ILE A 93 3.96 -8.34 -0.68
C ILE A 93 4.08 -7.14 0.26
N ILE A 94 3.95 -5.93 -0.31
CA ILE A 94 3.85 -4.70 0.47
C ILE A 94 2.40 -4.26 0.52
N VAL A 95 1.85 -4.08 1.72
CA VAL A 95 0.49 -3.59 1.94
C VAL A 95 0.56 -2.15 2.45
N SER A 96 -0.02 -1.21 1.71
CA SER A 96 -0.13 0.20 2.10
C SER A 96 -1.60 0.63 2.09
N LEU A 97 -2.39 0.06 3.01
CA LEU A 97 -3.84 0.31 3.14
C LEU A 97 -4.17 0.84 4.53
N GLY A 98 -5.31 1.52 4.66
CA GLY A 98 -5.76 2.16 5.90
C GLY A 98 -5.95 3.67 5.77
N GLY A 99 -5.21 4.36 4.90
CA GLY A 99 -5.33 5.82 4.71
C GLY A 99 -6.78 6.23 4.44
N ASN A 100 -7.38 5.67 3.39
CA ASN A 100 -8.74 5.98 3.00
C ASN A 100 -9.80 5.45 3.99
N ASP A 101 -9.47 4.50 4.86
CA ASP A 101 -10.38 4.01 5.88
C ASP A 101 -10.58 5.04 7.01
N PHE A 102 -9.59 5.90 7.27
CA PHE A 102 -9.58 6.85 8.40
C PHE A 102 -9.52 8.33 8.00
N ASN A 103 -9.11 8.66 6.76
CA ASN A 103 -9.09 10.02 6.23
C ASN A 103 -10.35 10.29 5.41
N HIS A 104 -10.87 11.51 5.47
CA HIS A 104 -12.07 11.92 4.69
C HIS A 104 -13.31 11.09 4.99
N GLN A 105 -13.53 10.78 6.27
CA GLN A 105 -14.66 9.95 6.71
C GLN A 105 -15.74 10.67 7.47
N VAL A 106 -15.56 11.96 7.84
CA VAL A 106 -16.59 12.79 8.49
C VAL A 106 -17.34 12.04 9.61
N GLY A 107 -16.61 11.41 10.54
CA GLY A 107 -17.20 10.65 11.66
C GLY A 107 -17.58 9.19 11.36
N HIS A 108 -17.36 8.70 10.13
CA HIS A 108 -17.64 7.32 9.73
C HIS A 108 -16.40 6.42 9.68
N ALA A 109 -15.29 6.80 10.33
CA ALA A 109 -14.12 5.93 10.42
C ALA A 109 -14.46 4.63 11.17
N PRO A 110 -13.93 3.46 10.77
CA PRO A 110 -14.15 2.21 11.49
C PRO A 110 -13.53 2.27 12.88
N SER A 111 -14.08 1.51 13.82
CA SER A 111 -13.41 1.30 15.10
C SER A 111 -12.10 0.54 14.89
N ALA A 112 -11.12 0.78 15.78
CA ALA A 112 -9.84 0.09 15.78
C ALA A 112 -10.00 -1.44 15.76
N GLU A 113 -10.96 -1.97 16.53
CA GLU A 113 -11.27 -3.40 16.58
C GLU A 113 -11.78 -3.93 15.23
N LYS A 114 -12.79 -3.27 14.63
CA LYS A 114 -13.36 -3.69 13.34
C LYS A 114 -12.31 -3.65 12.24
N PHE A 115 -11.50 -2.58 12.20
CA PHE A 115 -10.38 -2.46 11.27
C PHE A 115 -9.33 -3.55 11.50
N GLY A 116 -8.93 -3.79 12.74
CA GLY A 116 -7.94 -4.82 13.08
C GLY A 116 -8.37 -6.22 12.65
N GLN A 117 -9.64 -6.58 12.88
CA GLN A 117 -10.19 -7.86 12.43
C GLN A 117 -10.22 -7.96 10.90
N ALA A 118 -10.65 -6.91 10.20
CA ALA A 118 -10.68 -6.90 8.75
C ALA A 118 -9.28 -7.00 8.14
N TYR A 119 -8.31 -6.27 8.70
CA TYR A 119 -6.92 -6.26 8.26
C TYR A 119 -6.26 -7.63 8.52
N SER A 120 -6.51 -8.24 9.68
CA SER A 120 -6.05 -9.60 9.99
C SER A 120 -6.58 -10.63 8.98
N ARG A 121 -7.87 -10.56 8.63
CA ARG A 121 -8.46 -11.43 7.58
C ARG A 121 -7.83 -11.20 6.21
N PHE A 122 -7.57 -9.94 5.85
CA PHE A 122 -6.92 -9.61 4.59
C PHE A 122 -5.46 -10.13 4.54
N LEU A 123 -4.70 -9.98 5.62
CA LEU A 123 -3.36 -10.58 5.69
C LEU A 123 -3.41 -12.10 5.53
N ALA A 124 -4.39 -12.77 6.15
CA ALA A 124 -4.59 -14.21 5.95
C ALA A 124 -4.90 -14.54 4.49
N SER A 125 -5.74 -13.76 3.82
CA SER A 125 -6.11 -14.02 2.43
C SER A 125 -4.92 -13.91 1.47
N LEU A 126 -3.95 -13.04 1.73
CA LEU A 126 -2.72 -12.94 0.92
C LEU A 126 -1.89 -14.24 0.93
N PHE A 127 -1.86 -14.94 2.06
CA PHE A 127 -1.18 -16.24 2.17
C PHE A 127 -1.99 -17.38 1.55
N THR A 128 -3.32 -17.34 1.63
CA THR A 128 -4.19 -18.34 1.00
C THR A 128 -4.21 -18.19 -0.51
N ALA A 129 -4.34 -16.97 -1.02
CA ALA A 129 -4.41 -16.67 -2.46
C ALA A 129 -3.15 -17.09 -3.24
N THR A 130 -2.03 -17.17 -2.53
CA THR A 130 -0.74 -17.55 -3.10
C THR A 130 -0.43 -19.04 -2.92
N ALA A 131 -1.25 -19.78 -2.18
CA ALA A 131 -1.11 -21.23 -2.02
C ALA A 131 -1.68 -21.96 -3.26
N GLU A 132 -0.92 -22.88 -3.85
CA GLU A 132 -1.47 -23.84 -4.82
C GLU A 132 -2.06 -25.01 -4.04
N GLY A 133 -3.38 -25.21 -4.14
CA GLY A 133 -4.08 -26.31 -3.47
C GLY A 133 -4.21 -26.15 -1.95
N ASP A 134 -5.04 -27.00 -1.36
CA ASP A 134 -5.25 -27.07 0.08
C ASP A 134 -3.95 -27.50 0.79
N ALA A 135 -3.15 -26.53 1.23
CA ALA A 135 -2.91 -26.36 2.67
C ALA A 135 -1.78 -25.39 3.07
N HIS A 136 -0.91 -24.90 2.18
CA HIS A 136 0.28 -24.16 2.66
C HIS A 136 0.63 -22.93 1.81
N ALA A 137 0.69 -21.78 2.48
CA ALA A 137 1.26 -20.55 1.93
C ALA A 137 2.67 -20.82 1.39
N PRO A 138 3.06 -20.23 0.24
CA PRO A 138 4.36 -20.52 -0.37
C PRO A 138 5.50 -20.40 0.64
N PRO A 139 6.41 -21.39 0.72
CA PRO A 139 7.58 -21.24 1.56
C PRO A 139 8.35 -19.99 1.09
N GLY A 140 8.55 -19.04 2.01
CA GLY A 140 9.32 -17.82 1.73
C GLY A 140 8.52 -16.54 1.47
N LEU A 141 7.20 -16.58 1.20
CA LEU A 141 6.43 -15.33 1.05
C LEU A 141 6.45 -14.52 2.35
N VAL A 142 6.84 -13.25 2.27
CA VAL A 142 6.81 -12.26 3.35
C VAL A 142 5.80 -11.16 3.03
N VAL A 143 5.06 -10.71 4.03
CA VAL A 143 4.14 -9.57 3.94
C VAL A 143 4.63 -8.44 4.83
N VAL A 144 4.82 -7.25 4.25
CA VAL A 144 5.20 -6.04 4.97
C VAL A 144 4.07 -5.03 4.87
N SER A 145 3.41 -4.75 5.98
CA SER A 145 2.48 -3.63 6.08
C SER A 145 3.27 -2.34 6.32
N ILE A 146 3.08 -1.35 5.44
CA ILE A 146 3.68 -0.03 5.58
C ILE A 146 2.58 0.99 5.91
N CYS A 147 2.90 1.94 6.79
CA CYS A 147 1.99 3.03 7.11
C CYS A 147 2.75 4.35 7.33
N GLY A 148 2.05 5.47 7.16
CA GLY A 148 2.57 6.82 7.37
C GLY A 148 2.88 7.47 6.05
N GLN A 149 4.12 7.96 5.89
CA GLN A 149 4.59 8.61 4.66
C GLN A 149 3.97 10.00 4.44
N GLY A 150 3.62 10.70 5.52
CA GLY A 150 3.17 12.09 5.46
C GLY A 150 4.31 13.08 5.67
N SER A 151 3.99 14.35 5.45
CA SER A 151 4.80 15.48 5.83
C SER A 151 3.96 16.47 6.64
N PRO A 152 4.59 17.36 7.44
CA PRO A 152 3.88 18.47 8.06
C PRO A 152 3.15 19.36 7.03
N ALA A 153 3.70 19.50 5.82
CA ALA A 153 3.07 20.23 4.73
C ALA A 153 1.73 19.62 4.28
N ASP A 154 1.61 18.29 4.28
CA ASP A 154 0.34 17.63 3.93
C ASP A 154 -0.77 17.98 4.93
N LEU A 155 -0.46 18.01 6.23
CA LEU A 155 -1.40 18.39 7.28
C LEU A 155 -1.80 19.87 7.20
N ALA A 156 -0.88 20.74 6.78
CA ALA A 156 -1.17 22.15 6.58
C ALA A 156 -2.07 22.38 5.35
N PHE A 157 -1.87 21.60 4.28
CA PHE A 157 -2.67 21.67 3.05
C PHE A 157 -4.06 21.05 3.24
N ASP A 158 -4.12 19.86 3.84
CA ASP A 158 -5.35 19.12 4.10
C ASP A 158 -5.28 18.44 5.48
N PRO A 159 -5.84 19.08 6.52
CA PRO A 159 -5.82 18.56 7.88
C PRO A 159 -6.51 17.20 8.04
N ASP A 160 -7.39 16.83 7.10
CA ASP A 160 -8.10 15.57 7.14
C ASP A 160 -7.36 14.44 6.40
N ASN A 161 -6.34 14.77 5.61
CA ASN A 161 -5.45 13.83 4.95
C ASN A 161 -4.22 13.47 5.82
N ASN A 162 -4.46 13.14 7.09
CA ASN A 162 -3.39 12.73 7.99
C ASN A 162 -2.96 11.28 7.72
N ARG A 163 -1.89 11.09 6.93
CA ARG A 163 -1.37 9.77 6.57
C ARG A 163 -0.88 8.92 7.75
N CYS A 164 -0.59 9.53 8.90
CA CYS A 164 -0.20 8.83 10.11
C CYS A 164 -1.39 8.43 11.01
N ARG A 165 -2.57 9.02 10.80
CA ARG A 165 -3.81 8.68 11.52
C ARG A 165 -4.13 7.17 11.53
N PRO A 166 -4.03 6.41 10.42
CA PRO A 166 -4.33 4.97 10.44
C PRO A 166 -3.27 4.11 11.13
N CYS A 167 -2.06 4.61 11.36
CA CYS A 167 -0.90 3.76 11.67
C CYS A 167 -0.98 2.98 12.98
N PRO A 168 -1.47 3.54 14.10
CA PRO A 168 -1.69 2.75 15.31
C PRO A 168 -2.63 1.55 15.08
N ASN A 169 -3.63 1.72 14.20
CA ASN A 169 -4.58 0.64 13.88
C ASN A 169 -3.94 -0.45 13.01
N VAL A 170 -3.13 -0.06 12.02
CA VAL A 170 -2.39 -1.01 11.16
C VAL A 170 -1.36 -1.79 11.99
N GLU A 171 -0.59 -1.11 12.83
CA GLU A 171 0.38 -1.73 13.73
C GLU A 171 -0.29 -2.73 14.67
N ALA A 172 -1.35 -2.32 15.36
CA ALA A 172 -2.10 -3.19 16.27
C ALA A 172 -2.70 -4.41 15.55
N ALA A 173 -3.18 -4.25 14.32
CA ALA A 173 -3.70 -5.33 13.50
C ALA A 173 -2.60 -6.35 13.14
N VAL A 174 -1.43 -5.88 12.73
CA VAL A 174 -0.27 -6.74 12.42
C VAL A 174 0.19 -7.50 13.66
N HIS A 175 0.32 -6.82 14.81
CA HIS A 175 0.69 -7.49 16.05
C HIS A 175 -0.34 -8.55 16.48
N THR A 176 -1.62 -8.23 16.35
CA THR A 176 -2.71 -9.18 16.64
C THR A 176 -2.65 -10.38 15.72
N PHE A 177 -2.48 -10.18 14.41
CA PHE A 177 -2.31 -11.27 13.46
C PHE A 177 -1.13 -12.18 13.82
N ARG A 178 0.03 -11.62 14.16
CA ARG A 178 1.23 -12.40 14.54
C ARG A 178 1.00 -13.23 15.81
N ARG A 179 0.27 -12.67 16.80
CA ARG A 179 -0.10 -13.39 18.02
C ARG A 179 -1.08 -14.53 17.75
N GLU A 180 -2.07 -14.29 16.90
CA GLU A 180 -3.11 -15.28 16.56
C GLU A 180 -2.64 -16.35 15.57
N ARG A 181 -1.59 -16.06 14.78
CA ARG A 181 -1.01 -16.99 13.81
C ARG A 181 0.50 -17.13 14.00
N PRO A 182 0.96 -17.83 15.05
CA PRO A 182 2.38 -17.98 15.35
C PRO A 182 3.22 -18.56 14.20
N SER A 183 2.65 -19.47 13.41
CA SER A 183 3.32 -20.06 12.24
C SER A 183 3.63 -19.06 11.12
N LEU A 184 2.96 -17.92 11.09
CA LEU A 184 3.19 -16.83 10.13
C LEU A 184 3.84 -15.60 10.79
N ALA A 185 4.07 -15.62 12.10
CA ALA A 185 4.50 -14.45 12.86
C ALA A 185 5.87 -13.90 12.45
N THR A 186 6.73 -14.75 11.89
CA THR A 186 8.06 -14.39 11.35
C THR A 186 8.02 -13.89 9.91
N ARG A 187 6.85 -13.97 9.26
CA ARG A 187 6.64 -13.63 7.84
C ARG A 187 5.77 -12.40 7.64
N VAL A 188 5.25 -11.82 8.71
CA VAL A 188 4.42 -10.61 8.67
C VAL A 188 5.10 -9.52 9.49
N HIS A 189 5.37 -8.39 8.84
CA HIS A 189 6.08 -7.26 9.42
C HIS A 189 5.27 -5.98 9.29
N TYR A 190 5.59 -5.04 10.17
CA TYR A 190 5.09 -3.68 10.12
C TYR A 190 6.28 -2.73 10.01
N VAL A 191 6.18 -1.74 9.11
CA VAL A 191 7.16 -0.66 8.99
C VAL A 191 6.42 0.67 9.01
N PHE A 192 6.71 1.46 10.04
CA PHE A 192 6.24 2.83 10.16
C PHE A 192 7.20 3.77 9.40
N VAL A 193 6.64 4.61 8.54
CA VAL A 193 7.35 5.72 7.89
C VAL A 193 6.90 7.02 8.56
N PRO A 194 7.77 7.70 9.33
CA PRO A 194 7.41 8.90 10.07
C PRO A 194 6.74 9.99 9.23
N CYS A 195 5.78 10.71 9.82
CA CYS A 195 5.13 11.88 9.21
C CYS A 195 5.61 13.23 9.79
N ASP A 196 6.70 13.23 10.56
CA ASP A 196 7.27 14.38 11.23
C ASP A 196 8.20 15.21 10.33
N GLY A 197 8.28 14.88 9.04
CA GLY A 197 9.18 15.53 8.09
C GLY A 197 10.57 14.92 8.02
N SER A 198 10.91 13.92 8.85
CA SER A 198 12.23 13.27 8.83
C SER A 198 12.47 12.40 7.59
N VAL A 199 11.41 11.93 6.92
CA VAL A 199 11.48 11.17 5.66
C VAL A 199 10.95 11.99 4.49
N VAL A 200 9.70 12.42 4.57
CA VAL A 200 9.07 13.26 3.54
C VAL A 200 9.12 14.70 4.03
N ARG A 201 10.15 15.42 3.61
CA ARG A 201 10.39 16.82 4.01
C ARG A 201 9.40 17.76 3.31
N GLU A 202 9.19 18.95 3.87
CA GLU A 202 8.27 19.94 3.29
C GLU A 202 8.66 20.35 1.87
N GLU A 203 9.96 20.46 1.58
CA GLU A 203 10.48 20.76 0.24
C GLU A 203 10.31 19.60 -0.75
N HIS A 204 10.03 18.39 -0.25
CA HIS A 204 9.61 17.26 -1.08
C HIS A 204 8.12 17.33 -1.42
N GLY A 205 7.38 18.24 -0.78
CA GLY A 205 6.12 18.84 -1.23
C GLY A 205 4.90 17.92 -1.32
N SER A 206 3.75 18.58 -1.31
CA SER A 206 2.48 18.00 -1.73
C SER A 206 2.28 18.28 -3.23
N GLY A 207 2.03 17.23 -3.99
CA GLY A 207 1.45 17.25 -5.32
C GLY A 207 -0.08 17.48 -5.28
N CYS A 208 -0.79 16.95 -6.28
CA CYS A 208 -2.23 17.19 -6.42
C CYS A 208 -3.01 16.64 -5.22
N GLN A 209 -3.92 17.44 -4.65
CA GLN A 209 -4.81 17.03 -3.54
C GLN A 209 -4.05 16.45 -2.32
N GLY A 210 -2.90 17.03 -1.95
CA GLY A 210 -2.12 16.52 -0.81
C GLY A 210 -1.44 15.16 -1.10
N HIS A 211 -1.45 14.69 -2.35
CA HIS A 211 -0.70 13.49 -2.74
C HIS A 211 0.78 13.79 -2.87
N MET A 212 1.64 12.83 -2.55
CA MET A 212 3.08 13.04 -2.52
C MET A 212 3.69 13.22 -3.91
N THR A 213 4.67 14.11 -4.06
CA THR A 213 5.42 14.29 -5.31
C THR A 213 6.37 13.10 -5.59
N PRO A 214 6.94 12.97 -6.80
CA PRO A 214 7.98 11.99 -7.09
C PRO A 214 9.18 12.04 -6.13
N ARG A 215 9.57 13.22 -5.63
CA ARG A 215 10.69 13.36 -4.67
C ARG A 215 10.34 12.76 -3.31
N GLY A 216 9.14 13.04 -2.82
CA GLY A 216 8.65 12.40 -1.59
C GLY A 216 8.57 10.88 -1.74
N GLN A 217 8.09 10.39 -2.89
CA GLN A 217 7.96 8.96 -3.17
C GLN A 217 9.34 8.27 -3.18
N ALA A 218 10.35 8.93 -3.76
CA ALA A 218 11.73 8.46 -3.73
C ALA A 218 12.31 8.43 -2.29
N ALA A 219 12.05 9.46 -1.48
CA ALA A 219 12.50 9.50 -0.08
C ALA A 219 11.89 8.39 0.77
N VAL A 220 10.60 8.08 0.59
CA VAL A 220 9.96 6.92 1.22
C VAL A 220 10.63 5.63 0.78
N ALA A 221 10.91 5.47 -0.51
CA ALA A 221 11.60 4.29 -1.01
C ALA A 221 13.01 4.17 -0.40
N ASP A 222 13.75 5.27 -0.20
CA ASP A 222 15.11 5.26 0.39
C ASP A 222 15.05 4.81 1.84
N PHE A 223 14.06 5.30 2.57
CA PHE A 223 13.79 4.86 3.94
C PHE A 223 13.44 3.36 4.00
N LEU A 224 12.68 2.85 3.04
CA LEU A 224 12.23 1.45 3.02
C LEU A 224 13.32 0.47 2.60
N VAL A 225 14.23 0.81 1.68
CA VAL A 225 15.26 -0.11 1.15
C VAL A 225 15.99 -0.90 2.23
N PRO A 226 16.70 -0.29 3.21
CA PRO A 226 17.47 -1.06 4.18
C PRO A 226 16.59 -1.89 5.11
N ARG A 227 15.37 -1.43 5.40
CA ARG A 227 14.42 -2.14 6.28
C ARG A 227 13.85 -3.37 5.60
N VAL A 228 13.44 -3.23 4.35
CA VAL A 228 12.89 -4.32 3.54
C VAL A 228 13.98 -5.33 3.19
N ALA A 229 15.18 -4.89 2.80
CA ALA A 229 16.30 -5.78 2.55
C ALA A 229 16.64 -6.64 3.77
N LYS A 230 16.69 -6.03 4.97
CA LYS A 230 16.88 -6.74 6.23
C LYS A 230 15.78 -7.75 6.54
N ILE A 231 14.51 -7.37 6.36
CA ILE A 231 13.35 -8.27 6.56
C ILE A 231 13.44 -9.47 5.62
N MET A 232 13.77 -9.23 4.35
CA MET A 232 13.87 -10.26 3.31
C MET A 232 15.17 -11.07 3.37
N GLN A 233 16.13 -10.66 4.20
CA GLN A 233 17.50 -11.18 4.19
C GLN A 233 18.14 -11.10 2.79
N TRP A 234 17.73 -10.12 1.99
CA TRP A 234 18.39 -9.80 0.74
C TRP A 234 19.67 -9.07 1.12
N GLY A 235 20.83 -9.72 0.89
CA GLY A 235 22.12 -9.30 1.44
C GLY A 235 22.37 -7.80 1.28
N GLU A 236 22.91 -7.17 2.33
CA GLU A 236 23.27 -5.75 2.35
C GLU A 236 24.37 -5.38 1.32
N GLY A 237 24.90 -6.36 0.60
CA GLY A 237 26.12 -6.29 -0.23
C GLY A 237 25.96 -6.62 -1.71
N ALA A 238 24.81 -6.37 -2.33
CA ALA A 238 24.89 -5.99 -3.74
C ALA A 238 25.31 -4.51 -3.74
N ASP A 239 26.62 -4.23 -3.78
CA ASP A 239 27.20 -2.88 -3.78
C ASP A 239 26.22 -1.85 -4.38
N TYR A 240 25.51 -1.16 -3.49
CA TYR A 240 24.59 -0.09 -3.87
C TYR A 240 25.49 1.09 -4.16
N ASP A 241 26.06 1.09 -5.36
CA ASP A 241 26.90 2.16 -5.87
C ASP A 241 25.99 3.37 -6.14
N ALA A 242 25.61 4.05 -5.06
CA ALA A 242 24.75 5.22 -5.04
C ALA A 242 25.42 6.46 -5.67
N GLY A 243 26.62 6.30 -6.25
CA GLY A 243 27.44 7.36 -6.81
C GLY A 243 27.46 7.47 -8.35
N SER A 244 26.57 6.78 -9.08
CA SER A 244 26.57 6.80 -10.56
C SER A 244 25.24 7.21 -11.22
N MET A 245 24.49 8.14 -10.61
CA MET A 245 23.39 8.86 -11.29
C MET A 245 23.68 10.36 -11.39
#